data_AF-A0A353F516-F1
#
_entry.id   AF-A0A353F516-F1
#
_cell.length_a   1.000
_cell.length_b   1.000
_cell.length_c   1.000
_cell.angle_alpha   90.00
_cell.angle_beta   90.00
_cell.angle_gamma   90.00
#
_symmetry.space_group_name_H-M   'P 1'
#
loop_
_entity.id
_entity.type
_entity.pdbx_description
1 polymer ?
#
loop_
_entity_poly.entity_id
_entity_poly.type
_entity_poly.pdbx_seq_one_letter_code
_entity_poly.pdbx_strand_id
1 'polypeptide(L)'
;MERRLTPPKYLSISNSPLMKIIFFPINLSLAGLFFAFAWFQRNDIDPKIYSTPSFGNPTLDSALWFLFYAIIGLVFLVLIKKRVPVWYFILAIIACLTEMYLSGPGLWENIFGKQSFTMTGKSMSGTDPRVELSREFFGAVIALTGVTFQWWQNRKLRD
;
A
#
# COMPACT_ATOMS: atom_id res chain seq x y z
N MET A 1 8.80 29.58 -32.72
CA MET A 1 8.76 29.73 -31.25
C MET A 1 7.32 29.56 -30.79
N GLU A 2 6.93 28.35 -30.40
CA GLU A 2 5.63 28.13 -29.76
C GLU A 2 5.71 28.65 -28.32
N ARG A 3 5.03 29.77 -28.03
CA ARG A 3 4.78 30.18 -26.65
C ARG A 3 3.82 29.16 -26.04
N ARG A 4 4.35 28.22 -25.26
CA ARG A 4 3.52 27.44 -24.33
C ARG A 4 2.86 28.44 -23.37
N LEU A 5 1.57 28.66 -23.56
CA LEU A 5 0.73 29.38 -22.60
C LEU A 5 0.76 28.59 -21.30
N THR A 6 1.53 29.06 -20.33
CA THR A 6 1.44 28.57 -18.95
C THR A 6 0.04 28.87 -18.45
N PRO A 7 -0.74 27.86 -18.00
CA PRO A 7 -2.07 28.11 -17.49
C PRO A 7 -2.00 29.09 -16.30
N PRO A 8 -3.01 29.96 -16.16
CA PRO A 8 -2.96 31.05 -15.20
C PRO A 8 -2.89 30.54 -13.75
N LYS A 9 -2.13 31.28 -12.92
CA LYS A 9 -1.70 30.92 -11.56
C LYS A 9 -2.84 30.58 -10.58
N TYR A 10 -4.08 31.01 -10.85
CA TYR A 10 -5.27 30.67 -10.06
C TYR A 10 -5.82 29.25 -10.30
N LEU A 11 -5.39 28.58 -11.37
CA LEU A 11 -5.58 27.14 -11.59
C LEU A 11 -4.48 26.31 -10.92
N SER A 12 -3.50 26.93 -10.25
CA SER A 12 -2.56 26.20 -9.39
C SER A 12 -3.32 25.71 -8.14
N ILE A 13 -3.67 24.44 -8.19
CA ILE A 13 -4.29 23.65 -7.11
C ILE A 13 -3.42 23.66 -5.83
N SER A 14 -2.11 23.91 -5.96
CA SER A 14 -1.09 23.71 -4.95
C SER A 14 -1.25 24.53 -3.66
N ASN A 15 -1.76 25.76 -3.77
CA ASN A 15 -1.85 26.69 -2.64
C ASN A 15 -3.29 27.04 -2.22
N SER A 16 -4.29 26.37 -2.80
CA SER A 16 -5.69 26.63 -2.46
C SER A 16 -6.00 26.14 -1.04
N PRO A 17 -6.48 27.03 -0.13
CA PRO A 17 -6.94 26.64 1.20
C PRO A 17 -8.01 25.53 1.16
N LEU A 18 -8.82 25.51 0.11
CA LEU A 18 -9.83 24.48 -0.14
C LEU A 18 -9.21 23.09 -0.29
N MET A 19 -8.08 22.98 -1.00
CA MET A 19 -7.40 21.70 -1.19
C MET A 19 -6.77 21.22 0.12
N LYS A 20 -6.28 22.12 0.96
CA LYS A 20 -5.81 21.77 2.31
C LYS A 20 -6.95 21.26 3.20
N ILE A 21 -8.12 21.90 3.14
CA ILE A 21 -9.33 21.48 3.87
C ILE A 21 -9.81 20.10 3.40
N ILE A 22 -9.75 19.80 2.10
CA ILE A 22 -10.20 18.53 1.53
C ILE A 22 -9.17 17.41 1.78
N PHE A 23 -7.88 17.65 1.54
CA PHE A 23 -6.86 16.60 1.66
C PHE A 23 -6.50 16.27 3.10
N PHE A 24 -6.69 17.19 4.04
CA PHE A 24 -6.45 16.92 5.46
C PHE A 24 -7.26 15.71 5.99
N PRO A 25 -8.60 15.67 5.89
CA PRO A 25 -9.38 14.51 6.34
C PRO A 25 -9.13 13.27 5.51
N ILE A 26 -8.83 13.40 4.21
CA ILE A 26 -8.48 12.26 3.35
C ILE A 26 -7.17 11.62 3.82
N ASN A 27 -6.12 12.41 4.04
CA ASN A 27 -4.82 11.92 4.50
C ASN A 27 -4.90 11.33 5.90
N LEU A 28 -5.71 11.92 6.81
CA LEU A 28 -5.96 11.32 8.13
C LEU A 28 -6.66 9.96 8.02
N SER A 29 -7.70 9.88 7.19
CA SER A 29 -8.47 8.64 7.01
C SER A 29 -7.62 7.53 6.39
N LEU A 30 -6.84 7.86 5.37
CA LEU A 30 -5.92 6.91 4.73
C LEU A 30 -4.77 6.51 5.66
N ALA A 31 -4.20 7.46 6.43
CA ALA A 31 -3.21 7.12 7.45
C ALA A 31 -3.80 6.13 8.47
N GLY A 32 -5.01 6.39 8.96
CA GLY A 32 -5.72 5.50 9.89
C GLY A 32 -5.95 4.11 9.30
N LEU A 33 -6.37 4.02 8.04
CA LEU A 33 -6.55 2.76 7.31
C LEU A 33 -5.23 1.97 7.22
N PHE A 34 -4.14 2.62 6.80
CA PHE A 34 -2.84 1.97 6.70
C PHE A 34 -2.28 1.55 8.06
N PHE A 35 -2.51 2.33 9.12
CA PHE A 35 -2.16 1.90 10.48
C PHE A 35 -3.01 0.72 10.96
N ALA A 36 -4.29 0.65 10.59
CA ALA A 36 -5.12 -0.50 10.88
C ALA A 36 -4.59 -1.77 10.17
N PHE A 37 -4.22 -1.68 8.89
CA PHE A 37 -3.56 -2.79 8.18
C PHE A 37 -2.24 -3.20 8.83
N ALA A 38 -1.39 -2.24 9.20
CA ALA A 38 -0.16 -2.52 9.93
C ALA A 38 -0.46 -3.27 11.24
N TRP A 39 -1.42 -2.79 12.03
CA TRP A 39 -1.81 -3.42 13.29
C TRP A 39 -2.26 -4.87 13.14
N PHE A 40 -3.01 -5.18 12.06
CA PHE A 40 -3.47 -6.54 11.77
C PHE A 40 -2.33 -7.50 11.42
N GLN A 41 -1.17 -7.03 10.97
CA GLN A 41 -0.01 -7.90 10.69
C GLN A 41 0.47 -8.67 11.92
N ARG A 42 0.17 -8.19 13.13
CA ARG A 42 0.53 -8.91 14.38
C ARG A 42 -0.18 -10.25 14.54
N ASN A 43 -1.29 -10.45 13.82
CA ASN A 43 -1.98 -11.74 13.78
C ASN A 43 -1.18 -12.78 12.98
N ASP A 44 -0.30 -12.34 12.09
CA ASP A 44 0.51 -13.19 11.20
C ASP A 44 1.86 -13.61 11.84
N ILE A 45 2.04 -13.38 13.15
CA ILE A 45 3.23 -13.81 13.92
C ILE A 45 3.12 -15.28 14.35
N ASP A 46 1.90 -15.81 14.51
CA ASP A 46 1.70 -17.20 14.94
C ASP A 46 1.93 -18.16 13.76
N PRO A 47 2.92 -19.07 13.81
CA PRO A 47 3.18 -20.03 12.73
C PRO A 47 2.04 -21.04 12.51
N LYS A 48 1.06 -21.14 13.43
CA LYS A 48 -0.18 -21.89 13.20
C LYS A 48 -1.17 -21.18 12.28
N ILE A 49 -0.97 -19.88 12.10
CA ILE A 49 -1.82 -18.93 11.38
C ILE A 49 -1.13 -18.47 10.08
N TYR A 50 0.20 -18.39 10.06
CA TYR A 50 0.97 -17.95 8.91
C TYR A 50 1.97 -19.03 8.48
N SER A 51 1.72 -19.61 7.30
CA SER A 51 2.28 -20.92 6.94
C SER A 51 3.31 -20.87 5.82
N THR A 52 3.32 -19.79 5.04
CA THR A 52 4.19 -19.62 3.87
C THR A 52 4.89 -18.27 3.87
N PRO A 53 5.76 -17.98 4.86
CA PRO A 53 6.55 -16.76 4.86
C PRO A 53 7.47 -16.66 3.64
N SER A 54 7.52 -15.50 3.02
CA SER A 54 8.38 -15.11 1.88
C SER A 54 9.88 -15.35 2.14
N PHE A 55 10.29 -15.42 3.41
CA PHE A 55 11.67 -15.65 3.83
C PHE A 55 11.88 -16.85 4.76
N GLY A 56 10.90 -17.76 4.86
CA GLY A 56 10.99 -18.89 5.81
C GLY A 56 10.94 -18.46 7.29
N ASN A 57 10.63 -17.20 7.58
CA ASN A 57 10.51 -16.65 8.92
C ASN A 57 9.22 -15.80 9.05
N PRO A 58 8.18 -16.31 9.73
CA PRO A 58 6.88 -15.65 9.84
C PRO A 58 6.97 -14.32 10.60
N THR A 59 7.81 -14.25 11.63
CA THR A 59 8.02 -13.04 12.42
C THR A 59 8.68 -11.94 11.59
N LEU A 60 9.66 -12.29 10.75
CA LEU A 60 10.33 -11.32 9.89
C LEU A 60 9.36 -10.78 8.84
N ASP A 61 8.57 -11.66 8.23
CA ASP A 61 7.62 -11.27 7.18
C ASP A 61 6.52 -10.35 7.73
N SER A 62 5.89 -10.76 8.82
CA SER A 62 4.91 -9.93 9.55
C SER A 62 5.50 -8.57 9.95
N ALA A 63 6.76 -8.52 10.40
CA ALA A 63 7.43 -7.27 10.73
C ALA A 63 7.68 -6.38 9.51
N LEU A 64 8.05 -6.96 8.36
CA LEU A 64 8.24 -6.22 7.11
C LEU A 64 6.92 -5.66 6.60
N TRP A 65 5.84 -6.44 6.58
CA TRP A 65 4.50 -5.97 6.23
C TRP A 65 3.99 -4.90 7.20
N PHE A 66 4.23 -5.06 8.50
CA PHE A 66 3.91 -4.05 9.51
C PHE A 66 4.62 -2.73 9.19
N LEU A 67 5.93 -2.78 8.99
CA LEU A 67 6.73 -1.59 8.68
C LEU A 67 6.30 -0.95 7.36
N PHE A 68 6.00 -1.77 6.36
CA PHE A 68 5.59 -1.31 5.04
C PHE A 68 4.30 -0.49 5.12
N TYR A 69 3.24 -1.03 5.73
CA TYR A 69 1.99 -0.29 5.92
C TYR A 69 2.14 0.91 6.86
N ALA A 70 2.93 0.79 7.93
CA ALA A 70 3.17 1.88 8.87
C ALA A 70 3.88 3.07 8.20
N ILE A 71 4.89 2.82 7.37
CA ILE A 71 5.60 3.86 6.62
C ILE A 71 4.65 4.56 5.65
N ILE A 72 3.81 3.82 4.93
CA ILE A 72 2.80 4.42 4.04
C ILE A 72 1.85 5.31 4.85
N GLY A 73 1.35 4.83 6.00
CA GLY A 73 0.51 5.64 6.90
C GLY A 73 1.20 6.92 7.38
N LEU A 74 2.46 6.84 7.78
CA LEU A 74 3.27 8.00 8.18
C LEU A 74 3.45 9.00 7.04
N VAL A 75 3.66 8.54 5.80
CA VAL A 75 3.82 9.43 4.66
C VAL A 75 2.55 10.21 4.34
N PHE A 76 1.36 9.63 4.53
CA PHE A 76 0.12 10.40 4.44
C PHE A 76 0.08 11.55 5.46
N LEU A 77 0.55 11.32 6.69
CA LEU A 77 0.64 12.39 7.70
C LEU A 77 1.69 13.44 7.34
N VAL A 78 2.85 13.03 6.80
CA VAL A 78 3.91 13.95 6.38
C VAL A 78 3.41 14.87 5.26
N LEU A 79 2.68 14.32 4.29
CA LEU A 79 2.12 15.05 3.15
C LEU A 79 1.11 16.14 3.52
N ILE A 80 0.57 16.12 4.75
CA ILE A 80 -0.26 17.22 5.28
C ILE A 80 0.56 18.52 5.37
N LYS A 81 1.85 18.42 5.74
CA LYS A 81 2.70 19.58 6.05
C LYS A 81 3.78 19.82 5.02
N LYS A 82 4.37 18.76 4.46
CA LYS A 82 5.56 18.87 3.61
C LYS A 82 5.65 17.75 2.59
N ARG A 83 6.46 18.00 1.56
CA ARG A 83 6.77 17.01 0.54
C ARG A 83 7.68 15.91 1.08
N VAL A 84 7.62 14.79 0.38
CA VAL A 84 8.46 13.62 0.58
C VAL A 84 9.40 13.47 -0.62
N PRO A 85 10.67 13.07 -0.40
CA PRO A 85 11.62 12.90 -1.50
C PRO A 85 11.20 11.84 -2.50
N VAL A 86 11.54 12.04 -3.77
CA VAL A 86 11.06 11.17 -4.88
C VAL A 86 11.53 9.72 -4.74
N TRP A 87 12.72 9.50 -4.17
CA TRP A 87 13.27 8.15 -3.98
C TRP A 87 12.36 7.26 -3.13
N TYR A 88 11.62 7.81 -2.17
CA TYR A 88 10.66 7.04 -1.37
C TYR A 88 9.62 6.37 -2.26
N PHE A 89 9.04 7.12 -3.22
CA PHE A 89 8.01 6.58 -4.11
C PHE A 89 8.57 5.50 -5.03
N ILE A 90 9.80 5.67 -5.51
CA ILE A 90 10.46 4.67 -6.36
C ILE A 90 10.64 3.37 -5.57
N LEU A 91 11.22 3.44 -4.37
CA LEU A 91 11.44 2.26 -3.53
C LEU A 91 10.11 1.60 -3.12
N ALA A 92 9.11 2.38 -2.73
CA ALA A 92 7.81 1.86 -2.33
C ALA A 92 7.06 1.19 -3.50
N ILE A 93 7.13 1.75 -4.71
CA ILE A 93 6.55 1.12 -5.91
C ILE A 93 7.28 -0.18 -6.24
N ILE A 94 8.62 -0.21 -6.19
CA ILE A 94 9.40 -1.43 -6.41
C ILE A 94 9.02 -2.50 -5.38
N ALA A 95 8.89 -2.14 -4.10
CA ALA A 95 8.44 -3.05 -3.06
C ALA A 95 7.05 -3.62 -3.36
N CYS A 96 6.06 -2.77 -3.67
CA CYS A 96 4.72 -3.22 -4.08
C CYS A 96 4.76 -4.22 -5.25
N LEU A 97 5.51 -3.91 -6.30
CA LEU A 97 5.59 -4.75 -7.49
C LEU A 97 6.30 -6.08 -7.20
N THR A 98 7.30 -6.06 -6.33
CA THR A 98 8.00 -7.27 -5.88
C THR A 98 7.05 -8.18 -5.10
N GLU A 99 6.32 -7.64 -4.14
CA GLU A 99 5.31 -8.39 -3.37
C GLU A 99 4.23 -8.98 -4.29
N MET A 100 3.69 -8.18 -5.23
CA MET A 100 2.73 -8.68 -6.22
C MET A 100 3.31 -9.79 -7.09
N TYR A 101 4.58 -9.72 -7.45
CA TYR A 101 5.24 -10.77 -8.24
C TYR A 101 5.40 -12.07 -7.43
N LEU A 102 5.84 -11.97 -6.17
CA LEU A 102 6.06 -13.12 -5.29
C LEU A 102 4.75 -13.83 -4.92
N SER A 103 3.69 -13.06 -4.67
CA SER A 103 2.38 -13.56 -4.26
C SER A 103 1.44 -13.90 -5.44
N GLY A 104 1.80 -13.46 -6.66
CA GLY A 104 1.02 -13.66 -7.88
C GLY A 104 0.66 -15.12 -8.21
N PRO A 105 1.58 -16.10 -8.06
CA PRO A 105 1.25 -17.51 -8.29
C PRO A 105 0.10 -18.01 -7.41
N GLY A 106 0.02 -17.57 -6.15
CA GLY A 106 -1.06 -17.96 -5.26
C GLY A 106 -2.41 -17.35 -5.65
N LEU A 107 -2.42 -16.10 -6.14
CA LEU A 107 -3.62 -15.52 -6.73
C LEU A 107 -4.07 -16.29 -7.99
N TRP A 108 -3.12 -16.65 -8.85
CA TRP A 108 -3.40 -17.42 -10.06
C TRP A 108 -4.05 -18.76 -9.73
N GLU A 109 -3.49 -19.50 -8.77
CA GLU A 109 -4.06 -20.76 -8.31
C GLU A 109 -5.42 -20.59 -7.62
N ASN A 110 -5.65 -19.49 -6.90
CA ASN A 110 -6.93 -19.23 -6.26
C ASN A 110 -8.05 -18.96 -7.29
N ILE A 111 -7.73 -18.29 -8.40
CA ILE A 111 -8.71 -17.92 -9.45
C ILE A 111 -8.92 -19.07 -10.45
N PHE A 112 -7.83 -19.69 -10.91
CA PHE A 112 -7.85 -20.65 -12.02
C PHE A 112 -7.55 -22.09 -11.60
N GLY A 113 -7.25 -22.33 -10.32
CA GLY A 113 -6.98 -23.66 -9.80
C GLY A 113 -8.23 -24.53 -9.70
N LYS A 114 -8.01 -25.77 -9.23
CA LYS A 114 -9.06 -26.80 -9.15
C LYS A 114 -10.01 -26.60 -7.97
N GLN A 115 -9.59 -25.86 -6.95
CA GLN A 115 -10.39 -25.58 -5.77
C GLN A 115 -11.21 -24.30 -5.98
N SER A 116 -12.35 -24.19 -5.29
CA SER A 116 -13.17 -22.97 -5.35
C SER A 116 -12.39 -21.75 -4.85
N PHE A 117 -12.57 -20.62 -5.51
CA PHE A 117 -12.02 -19.33 -5.08
C PHE A 117 -12.45 -19.01 -3.65
N THR A 118 -11.50 -18.62 -2.81
CA THR A 118 -11.79 -18.09 -1.48
C THR A 118 -10.73 -17.09 -1.03
N MET A 119 -11.20 -16.02 -0.37
CA MET A 119 -10.34 -15.05 0.33
C MET A 119 -10.51 -15.14 1.84
N THR A 120 -11.42 -16.01 2.30
CA THR A 120 -11.81 -16.18 3.70
C THR A 120 -11.56 -17.63 4.10
N GLY A 121 -10.51 -17.87 4.89
CA GLY A 121 -10.17 -19.19 5.41
C GLY A 121 -10.86 -19.48 6.75
N LYS A 122 -11.43 -20.67 6.90
CA LYS A 122 -11.93 -21.20 8.17
C LYS A 122 -10.70 -21.60 9.00
N SER A 123 -10.17 -20.65 9.77
CA SER A 123 -8.82 -20.66 10.35
C SER A 123 -7.73 -20.54 9.29
N MET A 124 -6.73 -19.71 9.57
CA MET A 124 -5.53 -19.52 8.75
C MET A 124 -4.59 -20.73 8.93
N SER A 125 -5.16 -21.92 8.82
CA SER A 125 -4.43 -23.18 8.81
C SER A 125 -3.58 -23.22 7.55
N GLY A 126 -2.29 -23.56 7.67
CA GLY A 126 -1.34 -23.71 6.57
C GLY A 126 -1.64 -24.81 5.56
N THR A 127 -2.90 -25.23 5.50
CA THR A 127 -3.46 -26.23 4.60
C THR A 127 -3.82 -25.65 3.23
N ASP A 128 -3.95 -24.33 3.07
CA ASP A 128 -4.28 -23.71 1.78
C ASP A 128 -3.50 -22.40 1.50
N PRO A 129 -2.23 -22.49 1.04
CA PRO A 129 -1.33 -21.33 0.87
C PRO A 129 -1.79 -20.33 -0.19
N ARG A 130 -2.65 -20.74 -1.14
CA ARG A 130 -3.14 -19.84 -2.20
C ARG A 130 -3.97 -18.66 -1.65
N VAL A 131 -4.64 -18.86 -0.51
CA VAL A 131 -5.47 -17.83 0.14
C VAL A 131 -4.61 -16.76 0.80
N GLU A 132 -3.53 -17.19 1.48
CA GLU A 132 -2.52 -16.33 2.12
C GLU A 132 -1.86 -15.45 1.06
N LEU A 133 -1.30 -16.07 0.02
CA LEU A 133 -0.67 -15.38 -1.11
C LEU A 133 -1.64 -14.46 -1.87
N SER A 134 -2.90 -14.87 -2.07
CA SER A 134 -3.89 -13.97 -2.68
C SER A 134 -4.10 -12.70 -1.85
N ARG A 135 -4.12 -12.81 -0.52
CA ARG A 135 -4.30 -11.66 0.38
C ARG A 135 -3.08 -10.75 0.37
N GLU A 136 -1.88 -11.31 0.34
CA GLU A 136 -0.63 -10.54 0.19
C GLU A 136 -0.62 -9.78 -1.14
N PHE A 137 -1.02 -10.43 -2.23
CA PHE A 137 -1.13 -9.79 -3.55
C PHE A 137 -2.04 -8.57 -3.50
N PHE A 138 -3.27 -8.72 -2.98
CA PHE A 138 -4.21 -7.61 -2.89
C PHE A 138 -3.77 -6.55 -1.87
N GLY A 139 -3.07 -6.95 -0.80
CA GLY A 139 -2.42 -6.05 0.13
C GLY A 139 -1.39 -5.15 -0.57
N ALA A 140 -0.55 -5.73 -1.42
CA ALA A 140 0.42 -5.00 -2.24
C ALA A 140 -0.24 -4.09 -3.28
N VAL A 141 -1.37 -4.50 -3.89
CA VAL A 141 -2.17 -3.65 -4.79
C VAL A 141 -2.75 -2.43 -4.07
N ILE A 142 -3.28 -2.63 -2.86
CA ILE A 142 -3.80 -1.54 -2.02
C ILE A 142 -2.66 -0.59 -1.64
N ALA A 143 -1.51 -1.12 -1.24
CA ALA A 143 -0.31 -0.33 -0.96
C ALA A 143 0.13 0.48 -2.18
N LEU A 144 0.16 -0.11 -3.37
CA LEU A 144 0.55 0.56 -4.62
C LEU A 144 -0.41 1.71 -4.95
N THR A 145 -1.70 1.48 -4.77
CA THR A 145 -2.73 2.51 -4.95
C THR A 145 -2.52 3.66 -3.96
N GLY A 146 -2.22 3.35 -2.70
CA GLY A 146 -1.86 4.35 -1.69
C GLY A 146 -0.63 5.17 -2.08
N VAL A 147 0.47 4.50 -2.45
CA VAL A 147 1.75 5.14 -2.81
C VAL A 147 1.63 6.00 -4.08
N THR A 148 0.90 5.53 -5.09
CA THR A 148 0.66 6.31 -6.32
C THR A 148 -0.19 7.55 -6.04
N PHE A 149 -1.21 7.44 -5.17
CA PHE A 149 -1.97 8.59 -4.71
C PHE A 149 -1.11 9.58 -3.91
N GLN A 150 -0.23 9.09 -3.01
CA GLN A 150 0.75 9.91 -2.29
C GLN A 150 1.69 10.64 -3.25
N TRP A 151 2.18 9.95 -4.29
CA TRP A 151 3.06 10.57 -5.29
C TRP A 151 2.34 11.68 -6.06
N TRP A 152 1.09 11.41 -6.48
CA TRP A 152 0.27 12.42 -7.13
C TRP A 152 0.07 13.66 -6.25
N GLN A 153 -0.29 13.49 -4.98
CA GLN A 153 -0.38 14.61 -4.02
C GLN A 153 0.96 15.34 -3.87
N ASN A 154 2.06 14.61 -3.73
CA ASN A 154 3.40 15.17 -3.59
C ASN A 154 3.80 16.05 -4.79
N ARG A 155 3.37 15.68 -6.00
CA ARG A 155 3.55 16.50 -7.22
C ARG A 155 2.67 17.75 -7.20
N LYS A 156 1.45 17.68 -6.67
CA LYS A 156 0.55 18.84 -6.56
C LYS A 156 1.05 19.90 -5.58
N LEU A 157 1.84 19.49 -4.58
CA LEU A 157 2.53 20.45 -3.72
C LEU A 157 3.63 21.23 -4.45
N ARG A 158 4.03 20.84 -5.69
CA ARG A 158 5.11 21.44 -6.50
C ARG A 158 4.76 22.76 -7.17
N ASP A 159 3.50 22.95 -7.49
CA ASP A 159 3.02 24.07 -8.29
C ASP A 159 2.58 25.27 -7.43
#